data_AF-A0A7W1C298-F1
#
_entry.id   AF-A0A7W1C298-F1
#
_cell.length_a   1.000
_cell.length_b   1.000
_cell.length_c   1.000
_cell.angle_alpha   90.00
_cell.angle_beta   90.00
_cell.angle_gamma   90.00
#
_symmetry.space_group_name_H-M   'P 1'
#
loop_
_entity.id
_entity.type
_entity.pdbx_description
1 polymer ?
#
loop_
_entity_poly.entity_id
_entity_poly.type
_entity_poly.pdbx_seq_one_letter_code
_entity_poly.pdbx_strand_id
1 'polypeptide(L)'
;MAGTPPDPPTALGDVRFTVPADHVTVVSYEVRLRQQGSGTVFANTNIGKPTPSANNTITVSLTTFFGSQPAGNYTLSVAALNANGSTDSEQSSAFSLPLS
;
A
#
# COMPACT_ATOMS: atom_id res chain seq x y z
N MET A 1 13.36 -8.52 3.59
CA MET A 1 12.51 -8.26 4.78
C MET A 1 11.21 -7.65 4.29
N ALA A 2 10.09 -7.94 4.95
CA ALA A 2 8.84 -7.20 4.75
C ALA A 2 9.08 -5.72 5.08
N GLY A 3 8.61 -4.80 4.23
CA GLY A 3 8.71 -3.36 4.50
C GLY A 3 7.94 -2.98 5.78
N THR A 4 8.25 -1.81 6.35
CA THR A 4 7.46 -1.26 7.47
C THR A 4 5.99 -1.12 7.03
N PRO A 5 5.02 -1.24 7.96
CA PRO A 5 3.63 -0.94 7.65
C PRO A 5 3.51 0.41 6.94
N PRO A 6 2.70 0.52 5.89
CA PRO A 6 2.37 1.81 5.32
C PRO A 6 1.52 2.62 6.31
N ASP A 7 1.65 3.93 6.25
CA ASP A 7 0.78 4.84 7.01
C ASP A 7 -0.68 4.66 6.55
N PRO A 8 -1.67 4.65 7.46
CA PRO A 8 -3.05 4.72 7.04
C PRO A 8 -3.28 6.04 6.27
N PRO A 9 -4.17 6.07 5.26
CA PRO A 9 -4.45 7.30 4.53
C PRO A 9 -4.98 8.37 5.48
N THR A 10 -4.25 9.48 5.63
CA THR A 10 -4.58 10.58 6.57
C THR A 10 -5.55 11.59 5.96
N ALA A 11 -5.54 11.71 4.63
CA ALA A 11 -6.61 12.24 3.81
C ALA A 11 -6.92 11.17 2.75
N LEU A 12 -8.21 10.93 2.45
CA LEU A 12 -8.63 9.95 1.44
C LEU A 12 -7.84 10.14 0.14
N GLY A 13 -6.84 9.31 -0.08
CA GLY A 13 -5.96 9.47 -1.22
C GLY A 13 -4.58 8.91 -0.99
N ASP A 14 -3.83 9.42 -0.02
CA ASP A 14 -2.38 9.20 -0.05
C ASP A 14 -1.93 7.99 0.79
N VAL A 15 -1.12 7.14 0.16
CA VAL A 15 -0.40 6.05 0.84
C VAL A 15 1.07 6.41 0.92
N ARG A 16 1.63 6.33 2.13
CA ARG A 16 3.05 6.57 2.40
C ARG A 16 3.68 5.33 3.01
N PHE A 17 4.87 4.98 2.53
CA PHE A 17 5.66 3.88 3.09
C PHE A 17 7.16 4.09 2.90
N THR A 18 7.96 3.46 3.76
CA THR A 18 9.42 3.43 3.64
C THR A 18 9.82 2.29 2.69
N VAL A 19 10.73 2.56 1.75
CA VAL A 19 11.21 1.50 0.85
C VAL A 19 12.03 0.46 1.61
N PRO A 20 11.95 -0.83 1.23
CA PRO A 20 12.79 -1.86 1.85
C PRO A 20 14.26 -1.67 1.45
N ALA A 21 15.17 -2.21 2.25
CA ALA A 21 16.62 -2.07 2.02
C ALA A 21 17.09 -2.56 0.64
N ASP A 22 16.37 -3.51 0.04
CA ASP A 22 16.61 -4.10 -1.27
C ASP A 22 15.79 -3.46 -2.41
N HIS A 23 15.35 -2.20 -2.24
CA HIS A 23 14.60 -1.42 -3.25
C HIS A 23 15.19 -1.47 -4.67
N VAL A 24 16.51 -1.59 -4.79
CA VAL A 24 17.19 -1.71 -6.10
C VAL A 24 16.70 -2.90 -6.91
N THR A 25 16.32 -4.00 -6.24
CA THR A 25 15.82 -5.23 -6.88
C THR A 25 14.32 -5.20 -7.17
N VAL A 26 13.59 -4.26 -6.57
CA VAL A 26 12.15 -4.12 -6.78
C VAL A 26 11.89 -3.64 -8.21
N VAL A 27 10.93 -4.27 -8.88
CA VAL A 27 10.48 -3.93 -10.24
C VAL A 27 9.23 -3.06 -10.20
N SER A 28 8.31 -3.35 -9.28
CA SER A 28 7.13 -2.52 -9.01
C SER A 28 6.59 -2.75 -7.61
N TYR A 29 5.65 -1.92 -7.19
CA TYR A 29 4.90 -2.03 -5.95
C TYR A 29 3.42 -2.23 -6.25
N GLU A 30 2.76 -2.99 -5.39
CA GLU A 30 1.32 -3.18 -5.39
C GLU A 30 0.76 -2.81 -4.02
N VAL A 31 -0.24 -1.94 -4.00
CA VAL A 31 -1.00 -1.64 -2.78
C VAL A 31 -2.14 -2.64 -2.68
N ARG A 32 -2.23 -3.32 -1.55
CA ARG A 32 -3.23 -4.36 -1.28
C ARG A 32 -4.15 -3.91 -0.16
N LEU A 33 -5.43 -3.82 -0.46
CA LEU A 33 -6.49 -3.47 0.47
C LEU A 33 -7.14 -4.75 1.01
N ARG A 34 -7.39 -4.79 2.32
CA ARG A 34 -8.09 -5.90 3.00
C ARG A 34 -9.19 -5.31 3.86
N GLN A 35 -10.33 -5.99 3.95
CA GLN A 35 -11.33 -5.65 4.95
C GLN A 35 -10.72 -5.85 6.35
N GLN A 36 -11.05 -4.95 7.29
CA GLN A 36 -10.52 -5.03 8.65
C GLN A 36 -10.76 -6.42 9.25
N GLY A 37 -9.70 -7.04 9.77
CA GLY A 37 -9.76 -8.39 10.36
C GLY A 37 -9.67 -9.54 9.35
N SER A 38 -9.63 -9.26 8.04
CA SER A 38 -9.41 -10.26 7.00
C SER A 38 -7.94 -10.36 6.59
N GLY A 39 -7.46 -11.60 6.39
CA GLY A 39 -6.15 -11.85 5.77
C GLY A 39 -6.19 -11.79 4.23
N THR A 40 -7.39 -11.87 3.65
CA THR A 40 -7.59 -11.96 2.20
C THR A 40 -7.58 -10.59 1.56
N VAL A 41 -6.83 -10.45 0.46
CA VAL A 41 -6.83 -9.25 -0.38
C VAL A 41 -8.22 -9.04 -0.96
N PHE A 42 -8.83 -7.91 -0.63
CA PHE A 42 -10.14 -7.50 -1.15
C PHE A 42 -10.00 -6.80 -2.50
N ALA A 43 -9.06 -5.88 -2.60
CA ALA A 43 -8.73 -5.14 -3.84
C ALA A 43 -7.25 -4.79 -3.86
N ASN A 44 -6.68 -4.56 -5.04
CA ASN A 44 -5.30 -4.13 -5.17
C ASN A 44 -5.11 -3.16 -6.34
N THR A 45 -3.98 -2.46 -6.34
CA THR A 45 -3.56 -1.60 -7.45
C THR A 45 -2.05 -1.55 -7.56
N ASN A 46 -1.53 -1.70 -8.79
CA ASN A 46 -0.10 -1.55 -9.06
C ASN A 46 0.25 -0.07 -9.22
N ILE A 47 1.27 0.39 -8.50
CA ILE A 47 1.69 1.79 -8.48
C ILE A 47 3.03 2.02 -9.22
N GLY A 48 3.51 1.01 -9.96
CA GLY A 48 4.81 1.01 -10.60
C GLY A 48 5.95 1.03 -9.58
N LYS A 49 7.09 1.63 -9.94
CA LYS A 49 8.22 1.85 -9.04
C LYS A 49 8.47 3.36 -8.86
N PRO A 50 7.69 4.05 -8.01
CA PRO A 50 7.93 5.46 -7.73
C PRO A 50 9.33 5.65 -7.16
N THR A 51 9.98 6.75 -7.55
CA THR A 51 11.28 7.12 -6.98
C THR A 51 11.08 7.54 -5.52
N PRO A 52 11.82 6.96 -4.55
CA PRO A 52 11.74 7.39 -3.16
C PRO A 52 12.29 8.80 -2.97
N SER A 53 11.78 9.49 -1.95
CA SER A 53 12.32 10.76 -1.47
C SER A 53 13.72 10.58 -0.86
N ALA A 54 14.39 11.70 -0.53
CA ALA A 54 15.67 11.69 0.17
C ALA A 54 15.64 10.95 1.54
N ASN A 55 14.44 10.78 2.12
CA ASN A 55 14.23 10.04 3.36
C ASN A 55 13.86 8.57 3.13
N ASN A 56 14.06 8.04 1.93
CA ASN A 56 13.68 6.67 1.55
C ASN A 56 12.17 6.39 1.68
N THR A 57 11.33 7.41 1.50
CA THR A 57 9.87 7.26 1.55
C THR A 57 9.25 7.42 0.18
N ILE A 58 8.25 6.60 -0.13
CA ILE A 58 7.37 6.78 -1.28
C ILE A 58 6.02 7.32 -0.78
N THR A 59 5.45 8.25 -1.53
CA THR A 59 4.09 8.75 -1.33
C THR A 59 3.36 8.73 -2.66
N VAL A 60 2.20 8.09 -2.70
CA VAL A 60 1.38 7.95 -3.91
C VAL A 60 -0.07 8.32 -3.61
N SER A 61 -0.69 9.05 -4.53
CA SER A 61 -2.12 9.35 -4.44
C SER A 61 -2.93 8.25 -5.11
N LEU A 62 -3.82 7.66 -4.32
CA LEU A 62 -4.71 6.55 -4.65
C LEU A 62 -6.18 6.96 -4.50
N THR A 63 -6.48 8.26 -4.62
CA THR A 63 -7.84 8.81 -4.46
C THR A 63 -8.85 8.09 -5.35
N THR A 64 -8.51 7.83 -6.62
CA THR A 64 -9.37 7.09 -7.55
C THR A 64 -9.54 5.62 -7.14
N PHE A 65 -8.47 4.98 -6.67
CA PHE A 65 -8.54 3.60 -6.21
C PHE A 65 -9.45 3.49 -5.00
N PHE A 66 -9.27 4.33 -3.97
CA PHE A 66 -10.12 4.33 -2.78
C PHE A 66 -11.56 4.77 -3.07
N GLY A 67 -11.77 5.74 -3.96
CA GLY A 67 -13.10 6.19 -4.36
C GLY A 67 -13.91 5.16 -5.16
N SER A 68 -13.28 4.11 -5.67
CA SER A 68 -13.97 3.00 -6.34
C SER A 68 -14.30 1.83 -5.40
N GLN A 69 -13.90 1.90 -4.13
CA GLN A 69 -14.19 0.86 -3.14
C GLN A 69 -15.50 1.15 -2.40
N PRO A 70 -16.24 0.12 -1.98
CA PRO A 70 -17.39 0.32 -1.11
C PRO A 70 -16.96 0.92 0.24
N ALA A 71 -17.87 1.65 0.87
CA ALA A 71 -17.65 2.16 2.22
C ALA A 71 -17.43 1.00 3.21
N GLY A 72 -16.51 1.20 4.16
CA GLY A 72 -16.17 0.17 5.13
C GLY A 72 -14.86 0.43 5.86
N ASN A 73 -14.49 -0.51 6.73
CA ASN A 73 -13.22 -0.48 7.46
C ASN A 73 -12.22 -1.41 6.79
N TYR A 74 -11.02 -0.90 6.57
CA TYR A 74 -9.98 -1.57 5.82
C TYR A 74 -8.62 -1.45 6.51
N THR A 75 -7.73 -2.36 6.16
CA THR A 75 -6.28 -2.26 6.37
C THR A 75 -5.59 -2.35 5.01
N LEU A 76 -4.36 -1.85 4.92
CA LEU A 76 -3.60 -1.92 3.69
C LEU A 76 -2.19 -2.46 3.92
N SER A 77 -1.60 -3.06 2.89
CA SER A 77 -0.18 -3.39 2.86
C SER A 77 0.40 -3.03 1.50
N VAL A 78 1.72 -2.95 1.42
CA VAL A 78 2.46 -2.71 0.19
C VAL A 78 3.31 -3.93 -0.12
N ALA A 79 3.05 -4.55 -1.27
CA ALA A 79 3.83 -5.65 -1.77
C ALA A 79 4.92 -5.14 -2.72
N ALA A 80 6.18 -5.47 -2.39
CA ALA A 80 7.31 -5.28 -3.29
C ALA A 80 7.37 -6.47 -4.26
N LEU A 81 7.32 -6.19 -5.56
CA LEU A 81 7.38 -7.17 -6.64
C LEU A 81 8.77 -7.13 -7.26
N ASN A 82 9.44 -8.29 -7.32
CA ASN A 82 10.73 -8.45 -7.98
C ASN A 82 10.69 -9.65 -8.94
N ALA A 83 11.79 -9.93 -9.64
CA ALA A 83 11.86 -11.04 -10.60
C ALA A 83 11.64 -12.43 -9.94
N ASN A 84 11.85 -12.53 -8.62
CA ASN A 84 11.78 -13.79 -7.87
C ASN A 84 10.45 -13.97 -7.13
N GLY A 85 9.55 -12.98 -7.16
CA GLY A 85 8.24 -13.07 -6.53
C GLY A 85 7.79 -11.76 -5.87
N SER A 86 6.94 -11.91 -4.84
CA SER A 86 6.32 -10.80 -4.12
C SER A 86 6.59 -10.94 -2.63
N THR A 87 7.01 -9.85 -1.98
CA THR A 87 7.09 -9.77 -0.51
C THR A 87 6.14 -8.69 -0.03
N ASP A 88 5.17 -9.07 0.80
CA ASP A 88 4.20 -8.15 1.39
C ASP A 88 4.78 -7.44 2.62
N SER A 89 4.39 -6.20 2.86
CA SER A 89 4.65 -5.51 4.13
C SER A 89 3.72 -6.02 5.22
N GLU A 90 3.97 -5.61 6.46
CA GLU A 90 2.95 -5.64 7.49
C GLU A 90 1.74 -4.78 7.10
N GLN A 91 0.57 -5.08 7.69
CA GLN A 91 -0.64 -4.30 7.45
C GLN A 91 -0.61 -3.00 8.27
N SER A 92 -1.16 -1.92 7.70
CA SER A 92 -1.39 -0.66 8.38
C SER A 92 -2.36 -0.82 9.57
N SER A 93 -2.44 0.22 10.38
CA SER A 93 -3.62 0.42 11.23
C SER A 93 -4.88 0.53 10.38
N ALA A 94 -6.02 0.12 10.95
CA ALA A 94 -7.30 0.19 10.26
C ALA A 94 -7.72 1.64 9.99
N PHE A 95 -8.40 1.85 8.87
CA PHE A 95 -8.97 3.13 8.46
C PHE A 95 -10.34 2.91 7.80
N SER A 96 -11.14 3.96 7.75
CA SER A 96 -12.49 3.90 7.17
C SER A 96 -12.54 4.62 5.83
N LEU A 97 -13.15 3.98 4.84
CA LEU A 97 -13.58 4.64 3.61
C LEU A 97 -15.03 5.09 3.79
N PRO A 98 -15.36 6.39 3.62
CA PRO A 98 -16.73 6.88 3.77
C PRO A 98 -17.60 6.44 2.60
N LEU A 99 -18.92 6.60 2.76
CA LEU A 99 -19.85 6.58 1.63
C LEU A 99 -19.47 7.70 0.66
N SER A 100 -19.29 7.35 -0.60
CA SER A 100 -19.06 8.29 -1.71
C SER A 100 -20.31 9.04 -2.12
#